data_AF-A0A7C2EJY0-F1
#
_entry.id   AF-A0A7C2EJY0-F1
#
_cell.length_a   1.000
_cell.length_b   1.000
_cell.length_c   1.000
_cell.angle_alpha   90.00
_cell.angle_beta   90.00
_cell.angle_gamma   90.00
#
_symmetry.space_group_name_H-M   'P 1'
#
loop_
_entity.id
_entity.type
_entity.pdbx_description
1 polymer ?
#
loop_
_entity_poly.entity_id
_entity_poly.type
_entity_poly.pdbx_seq_one_letter_code
_entity_poly.pdbx_strand_id
1 'polypeptide(L)'
;MKKIKPGEVEVLLRLMQMADAPHSLEAMQYIVFQFDFQDYEQFIIEAPPGSIRFNNLIRVAQFYDALGVLVEGGIIDPEVVFELFPVPWGKVEPIIQGMRRELEWPDMFDHFESLAGLYKRWWEDKRKRLKLAGELPPPAARPRAVSVPRPAPAPRPTPPAVRPAVPGRPGVAPARPGSPAVGLPRRPAGLAGSPVARPAVRPAQGQKPPARPGGAQKPASRPGQQKPVSRPGQAHKPASRPGGQGSAKGKSSRPPTKQPQRPTTKGKTKAQRG
;
A
#
# COMPACT_ATOMS: atom_id res chain seq x y z
N MET A 1 -18.85 -0.34 12.46
CA MET A 1 -18.17 0.50 11.45
C MET A 1 -18.23 1.94 11.91
N LYS A 2 -17.10 2.64 11.94
CA LYS A 2 -17.08 4.10 12.22
C LYS A 2 -17.82 4.83 11.09
N LYS A 3 -18.41 5.99 11.40
CA LYS A 3 -19.07 6.83 10.40
C LYS A 3 -18.00 7.48 9.51
N ILE A 4 -18.07 7.22 8.21
CA ILE A 4 -17.21 7.87 7.21
C ILE A 4 -17.67 9.32 7.06
N LYS A 5 -16.73 10.28 7.14
CA LYS A 5 -17.07 11.69 6.96
C LYS A 5 -17.37 12.00 5.49
N PRO A 6 -18.24 12.97 5.16
CA PRO A 6 -18.54 13.29 3.76
C PRO A 6 -17.29 13.58 2.90
N GLY A 7 -16.31 14.31 3.42
CA GLY A 7 -15.05 14.57 2.71
C GLY A 7 -14.16 13.33 2.53
N GLU A 8 -14.26 12.34 3.42
CA GLU A 8 -13.56 11.05 3.26
C GLU A 8 -14.17 10.24 2.12
N VAL A 9 -15.49 10.34 1.91
CA VAL A 9 -16.18 9.62 0.83
C VAL A 9 -15.66 10.04 -0.53
N GLU A 10 -15.47 11.34 -0.78
CA GLU A 10 -14.96 11.84 -2.07
C GLU A 10 -13.54 11.32 -2.35
N VAL A 11 -12.67 11.33 -1.34
CA VAL A 11 -11.31 10.80 -1.46
C VAL A 11 -11.34 9.29 -1.71
N LEU A 12 -12.18 8.54 -0.99
CA LEU A 12 -12.34 7.09 -1.19
C LEU A 12 -12.86 6.75 -2.59
N LEU A 13 -13.87 7.47 -3.08
CA LEU A 13 -14.38 7.31 -4.45
C LEU A 13 -13.28 7.57 -5.47
N ARG A 14 -12.43 8.59 -5.25
CA ARG A 14 -11.31 8.87 -6.15
C ARG A 14 -10.24 7.78 -6.11
N LEU A 15 -9.92 7.26 -4.93
CA LEU A 15 -8.99 6.15 -4.76
C LEU A 15 -9.49 4.87 -5.45
N MET A 16 -10.79 4.56 -5.32
CA MET A 16 -11.40 3.43 -6.03
C MET A 16 -11.32 3.62 -7.55
N GLN A 17 -11.64 4.82 -8.07
CA GLN A 17 -11.47 5.10 -9.50
C GLN A 17 -10.02 4.92 -9.98
N MET A 18 -9.04 5.32 -9.16
CA MET A 18 -7.62 5.14 -9.49
C MET A 18 -7.20 3.67 -9.46
N ALA A 19 -7.73 2.89 -8.51
CA ALA A 19 -7.49 1.45 -8.40
C ALA A 19 -8.14 0.67 -9.55
N ASP A 20 -9.33 1.07 -9.97
CA ASP A 20 -10.11 0.43 -11.04
C ASP A 20 -9.66 0.87 -12.45
N ALA A 21 -8.78 1.87 -12.57
CA ALA A 21 -8.19 2.23 -13.84
C ALA A 21 -7.49 1.00 -14.46
N PRO A 22 -7.66 0.68 -15.75
CA PRO A 22 -7.24 -0.61 -16.30
C PRO A 22 -5.79 -0.99 -15.99
N HIS A 23 -4.86 -0.04 -16.13
CA HIS A 23 -3.45 -0.24 -15.84
C HIS A 23 -3.15 -0.46 -14.34
N SER A 24 -3.92 0.16 -13.45
CA SER A 24 -3.79 -0.04 -12.01
C SER A 24 -4.35 -1.40 -11.60
N LEU A 25 -5.52 -1.75 -12.15
CA LEU A 25 -6.17 -3.03 -11.88
C LEU A 25 -5.30 -4.20 -12.36
N GLU A 26 -4.75 -4.12 -13.57
CA GLU A 26 -3.79 -5.11 -14.10
C GLU A 26 -2.55 -5.24 -13.20
N ALA A 27 -1.99 -4.12 -12.74
CA ALA A 27 -0.84 -4.12 -11.85
C ALA A 27 -1.18 -4.75 -10.48
N MET A 28 -2.33 -4.42 -9.90
CA MET A 28 -2.82 -5.01 -8.65
C MET A 28 -3.04 -6.52 -8.81
N GLN A 29 -3.69 -6.95 -9.89
CA GLN A 29 -3.89 -8.38 -10.18
C GLN A 29 -2.57 -9.12 -10.36
N TYR A 30 -1.61 -8.51 -11.06
CA TYR A 30 -0.27 -9.06 -11.20
C TYR A 30 0.39 -9.27 -9.83
N ILE A 31 0.39 -8.27 -8.95
CA ILE A 31 0.97 -8.41 -7.60
C ILE A 31 0.24 -9.48 -6.76
N VAL A 32 -1.09 -9.49 -6.82
CA VAL A 32 -1.88 -10.42 -6.00
C VAL A 32 -1.74 -11.87 -6.48
N PHE A 33 -1.77 -12.12 -7.80
CA PHE A 33 -1.89 -13.49 -8.32
C PHE A 33 -0.64 -14.05 -8.97
N GLN A 34 0.26 -13.21 -9.50
CA GLN A 34 1.37 -13.64 -10.34
C GLN A 34 2.74 -13.28 -9.77
N PHE A 35 2.81 -12.34 -8.82
CA PHE A 35 4.07 -11.95 -8.20
C PHE A 35 4.48 -12.93 -7.11
N ASP A 36 5.62 -13.57 -7.35
CA ASP A 36 6.20 -14.67 -6.56
C ASP A 36 7.71 -14.50 -6.28
N PHE A 37 8.31 -13.38 -6.72
CA PHE A 37 9.70 -13.05 -6.43
C PHE A 37 9.95 -12.89 -4.93
N GLN A 38 10.94 -13.62 -4.42
CA GLN A 38 11.37 -13.54 -3.01
C GLN A 38 12.69 -12.77 -2.84
N ASP A 39 13.38 -12.49 -3.94
CA ASP A 39 14.71 -11.92 -3.96
C ASP A 39 14.82 -10.84 -5.04
N TYR A 40 15.50 -9.75 -4.69
CA TYR A 40 15.66 -8.59 -5.55
C TYR A 40 16.55 -8.85 -6.76
N GLU A 41 17.61 -9.65 -6.61
CA GLU A 41 18.54 -9.96 -7.70
C GLU A 41 17.83 -10.81 -8.76
N GLN A 42 17.04 -11.80 -8.33
CA GLN A 42 16.22 -12.57 -9.26
C GLN A 42 15.21 -11.68 -9.98
N PHE A 43 14.54 -10.80 -9.22
CA PHE A 43 13.57 -9.88 -9.79
C PHE A 43 14.18 -8.95 -10.84
N ILE A 44 15.34 -8.35 -10.59
CA ILE A 44 15.94 -7.39 -11.53
C ILE A 44 16.46 -8.07 -12.81
N ILE A 45 16.87 -9.35 -12.71
CA ILE A 45 17.28 -10.16 -13.87
C ILE A 45 16.06 -10.49 -14.75
N GLU A 46 14.97 -10.95 -14.15
CA GLU A 46 13.78 -11.39 -14.90
C GLU A 46 12.87 -10.23 -15.34
N ALA A 47 12.78 -9.20 -14.51
CA ALA A 47 11.95 -8.02 -14.68
C ALA A 47 12.83 -6.76 -14.58
N PRO A 48 13.72 -6.52 -15.57
CA PRO A 48 14.59 -5.37 -15.54
C PRO A 48 13.80 -4.05 -15.56
N PRO A 49 14.41 -2.93 -15.13
CA PRO A 49 13.79 -1.62 -15.17
C PRO A 49 13.22 -1.31 -16.56
N GLY A 50 11.99 -0.81 -16.61
CA GLY A 50 11.25 -0.55 -17.85
C GLY A 50 10.43 -1.74 -18.37
N SER A 51 10.63 -2.95 -17.84
CA SER A 51 9.74 -4.07 -18.13
C SER A 51 8.33 -3.84 -17.57
N ILE A 52 7.33 -4.52 -18.14
CA ILE A 52 5.94 -4.45 -17.67
C ILE A 52 5.83 -4.93 -16.21
N ARG A 53 6.54 -6.02 -15.87
CA ARG A 53 6.57 -6.58 -14.50
C ARG A 53 7.14 -5.57 -13.50
N PHE A 54 8.24 -4.91 -13.85
CA PHE A 54 8.82 -3.85 -13.03
C PHE A 54 7.86 -2.67 -12.85
N ASN A 55 7.27 -2.19 -13.94
CA ASN A 55 6.33 -1.07 -13.90
C ASN A 55 5.07 -1.39 -13.07
N ASN A 56 4.59 -2.63 -13.09
CA ASN A 56 3.47 -3.05 -12.26
C ASN A 56 3.82 -2.99 -10.76
N LEU A 57 5.01 -3.44 -10.36
CA LEU A 57 5.49 -3.29 -8.98
C LEU A 57 5.52 -1.82 -8.55
N ILE A 58 6.13 -0.95 -9.36
CA ILE A 58 6.25 0.47 -9.04
C ILE A 58 4.88 1.13 -8.90
N ARG A 59 3.93 0.83 -9.80
CA ARG A 59 2.56 1.37 -9.72
C ARG A 59 1.86 0.98 -8.43
N VAL A 60 1.93 -0.30 -8.05
CA VAL A 60 1.31 -0.79 -6.81
C VAL A 60 1.99 -0.18 -5.59
N ALA A 61 3.33 -0.13 -5.56
CA ALA A 61 4.07 0.47 -4.47
C ALA A 61 3.70 1.96 -4.30
N GLN A 62 3.69 2.74 -5.39
CA GLN A 62 3.26 4.14 -5.37
C GLN A 62 1.83 4.34 -4.90
N PHE A 63 0.90 3.47 -5.32
CA PHE A 63 -0.49 3.55 -4.88
C PHE A 63 -0.61 3.36 -3.37
N TYR A 64 0.00 2.32 -2.81
CA TYR A 64 -0.05 2.07 -1.38
C TYR A 64 0.77 3.06 -0.56
N ASP A 65 1.85 3.60 -1.11
CA ASP A 65 2.63 4.66 -0.48
C ASP A 65 1.79 5.93 -0.33
N ALA A 66 1.08 6.33 -1.39
CA ALA A 66 0.13 7.43 -1.34
C ALA A 66 -1.03 7.17 -0.35
N LEU A 67 -1.53 5.93 -0.25
CA LEU A 67 -2.51 5.56 0.78
C LEU A 67 -1.92 5.74 2.19
N GLY A 68 -0.66 5.34 2.39
CA GLY A 68 0.06 5.54 3.64
C GLY A 68 0.10 7.00 4.06
N VAL A 69 0.44 7.91 3.14
CA VAL A 69 0.43 9.36 3.36
C VAL A 69 -0.95 9.86 3.80
N LEU A 70 -2.02 9.42 3.14
CA LEU A 70 -3.39 9.86 3.46
C LEU A 70 -3.85 9.36 4.85
N VAL A 71 -3.48 8.13 5.22
CA VAL A 71 -3.78 7.54 6.52
C VAL A 71 -2.99 8.23 7.63
N GLU A 72 -1.68 8.43 7.42
CA GLU A 72 -0.81 9.09 8.40
C GLU A 72 -1.21 10.56 8.62
N GLY A 73 -1.63 11.25 7.57
CA GLY A 73 -2.21 12.59 7.65
C GLY A 73 -3.59 12.66 8.31
N GLY A 74 -4.19 11.52 8.68
CA GLY A 74 -5.53 11.46 9.27
C GLY A 74 -6.66 11.88 8.33
N ILE A 75 -6.40 11.90 7.01
CA ILE A 75 -7.38 12.25 5.98
C ILE A 75 -8.41 11.13 5.84
N ILE A 76 -7.98 9.87 5.96
CA ILE A 76 -8.83 8.69 5.85
C ILE A 76 -8.61 7.79 7.07
N ASP A 77 -9.70 7.22 7.61
CA ASP A 77 -9.58 6.21 8.66
C ASP A 77 -8.94 4.92 8.08
N PRO A 78 -7.88 4.39 8.71
CA PRO A 78 -7.15 3.22 8.22
C PRO A 78 -8.04 1.98 8.08
N GLU A 79 -9.04 1.78 8.96
CA GLU A 79 -9.88 0.60 8.91
C GLU A 79 -10.70 0.56 7.60
N VAL A 80 -11.15 1.71 7.11
CA VAL A 80 -11.89 1.80 5.84
C VAL A 80 -10.99 1.45 4.66
N VAL A 81 -9.75 1.93 4.67
CA VAL A 81 -8.74 1.59 3.65
C VAL A 81 -8.48 0.08 3.64
N PHE A 82 -8.33 -0.54 4.81
CA PHE A 82 -7.99 -1.96 4.92
C PHE A 82 -9.13 -2.91 4.54
N GLU A 83 -10.38 -2.47 4.67
CA GLU A 83 -11.54 -3.21 4.15
C GLU A 83 -11.59 -3.21 2.62
N LEU A 84 -11.14 -2.11 1.99
CA LEU A 84 -11.22 -1.94 0.53
C LEU A 84 -9.97 -2.45 -0.20
N PHE A 85 -8.80 -2.25 0.39
CA PHE A 85 -7.50 -2.47 -0.27
C PHE A 85 -6.64 -3.42 0.56
N PRO A 86 -6.55 -4.71 0.19
CA PRO A 86 -5.67 -5.65 0.87
C PRO A 86 -4.20 -5.33 0.58
N VAL A 87 -3.43 -4.96 1.60
CA VAL A 87 -2.04 -4.51 1.49
C VAL A 87 -1.09 -5.68 1.19
N PRO A 88 -0.45 -5.76 0.01
CA PRO A 88 0.37 -6.91 -0.39
C PRO A 88 1.83 -6.81 0.08
N TRP A 89 2.11 -6.14 1.20
CA TRP A 89 3.47 -5.84 1.66
C TRP A 89 4.39 -7.06 1.74
N GLY A 90 3.91 -8.15 2.35
CA GLY A 90 4.72 -9.36 2.52
C GLY A 90 5.20 -10.01 1.20
N LYS A 91 4.58 -9.68 0.06
CA LYS A 91 5.07 -10.11 -1.25
C LYS A 91 6.15 -9.19 -1.82
N VAL A 92 5.98 -7.88 -1.65
CA VAL A 92 6.81 -6.87 -2.31
C VAL A 92 7.99 -6.39 -1.46
N GLU A 93 7.93 -6.63 -0.15
CA GLU A 93 8.93 -6.21 0.83
C GLU A 93 10.37 -6.61 0.46
N PRO A 94 10.68 -7.88 0.11
CA PRO A 94 12.07 -8.25 -0.21
C PRO A 94 12.63 -7.47 -1.40
N ILE A 95 11.77 -7.14 -2.36
CA ILE A 95 12.13 -6.43 -3.58
C ILE A 95 12.33 -4.95 -3.30
N ILE A 96 11.41 -4.33 -2.55
CA ILE A 96 11.54 -2.92 -2.11
C ILE A 96 12.80 -2.74 -1.27
N GLN A 97 13.08 -3.65 -0.32
CA GLN A 97 14.30 -3.59 0.49
C GLN A 97 15.57 -3.75 -0.35
N GLY A 98 15.55 -4.57 -1.41
CA GLY A 98 16.65 -4.67 -2.36
C GLY A 98 16.86 -3.38 -3.15
N MET A 99 15.78 -2.80 -3.67
CA MET A 99 15.83 -1.50 -4.35
C MET A 99 16.39 -0.39 -3.46
N ARG A 100 16.03 -0.34 -2.17
CA ARG A 100 16.57 0.65 -1.21
C ARG A 100 18.09 0.52 -1.07
N ARG A 101 18.62 -0.71 -1.05
CA ARG A 101 20.06 -0.97 -0.96
C ARG A 101 20.78 -0.56 -2.24
N GLU A 102 20.26 -0.95 -3.40
CA GLU A 102 20.87 -0.67 -4.70
C GLU A 102 20.86 0.82 -5.06
N LEU A 103 19.75 1.50 -4.78
CA LEU A 103 19.56 2.92 -5.11
C LEU A 103 20.03 3.89 -4.01
N GLU A 104 20.57 3.36 -2.90
CA GLU A 104 20.95 4.12 -1.71
C GLU A 104 19.83 5.05 -1.19
N TRP A 105 18.58 4.62 -1.31
CA TRP A 105 17.40 5.40 -0.94
C TRP A 105 16.62 4.71 0.18
N PRO A 106 17.05 4.88 1.45
CA PRO A 106 16.50 4.13 2.58
C PRO A 106 15.01 4.41 2.85
N ASP A 107 14.53 5.59 2.48
CA ASP A 107 13.16 6.04 2.74
C ASP A 107 12.18 5.69 1.59
N MET A 108 12.63 4.95 0.57
CA MET A 108 11.76 4.64 -0.58
C MET A 108 10.57 3.77 -0.13
N PHE A 109 9.35 4.28 -0.33
CA PHE A 109 8.10 3.61 0.07
C PHE A 109 7.98 3.36 1.59
N ASP A 110 8.49 4.27 2.41
CA ASP A 110 8.37 4.22 3.87
C ASP A 110 6.91 4.31 4.36
N HIS A 111 6.08 5.12 3.71
CA HIS A 111 4.65 5.20 4.04
C HIS A 111 3.91 3.90 3.69
N PHE A 112 4.29 3.21 2.62
CA PHE A 112 3.77 1.88 2.32
C PHE A 112 4.14 0.87 3.43
N GLU A 113 5.39 0.87 3.89
CA GLU A 113 5.85 0.02 4.99
C GLU A 113 5.08 0.32 6.30
N SER A 114 4.90 1.60 6.61
CA SER A 114 4.10 2.06 7.76
C SER A 114 2.64 1.59 7.67
N LEU A 115 2.02 1.77 6.50
CA LEU A 115 0.65 1.31 6.22
C LEU A 115 0.52 -0.21 6.39
N ALA A 116 1.53 -0.97 5.95
CA ALA A 116 1.57 -2.42 6.11
C ALA A 116 1.64 -2.86 7.57
N GLY A 117 2.43 -2.15 8.38
CA GLY A 117 2.49 -2.37 9.83
C GLY A 117 1.12 -2.17 10.50
N LEU A 118 0.39 -1.13 10.10
CA LEU A 118 -0.98 -0.88 10.58
C LEU A 118 -1.95 -1.96 10.09
N TYR A 119 -1.87 -2.34 8.82
CA TYR A 119 -2.72 -3.39 8.22
C TYR A 119 -2.55 -4.73 8.93
N LYS A 120 -1.31 -5.14 9.21
CA LYS A 120 -1.02 -6.40 9.91
C LYS A 120 -1.68 -6.45 11.29
N ARG A 121 -1.54 -5.37 12.07
CA ARG A 121 -2.16 -5.25 13.40
C ARG A 121 -3.69 -5.34 13.31
N TRP A 122 -4.27 -4.58 12.38
CA TRP A 122 -5.71 -4.61 12.13
C TRP A 122 -6.21 -5.99 11.74
N TRP A 123 -5.49 -6.70 10.85
CA TRP A 123 -5.86 -8.02 10.39
C TRP A 123 -5.79 -9.08 11.49
N GLU A 124 -4.77 -9.01 12.34
CA GLU A 124 -4.64 -9.88 13.52
C GLU A 124 -5.82 -9.69 14.48
N ASP A 125 -6.22 -8.45 14.75
CA ASP A 125 -7.34 -8.15 15.63
C ASP A 125 -8.68 -8.54 15.01
N LYS A 126 -8.87 -8.30 13.70
CA LYS A 126 -10.05 -8.77 12.96
C LYS A 126 -10.15 -10.30 12.99
N ARG A 127 -9.02 -11.01 12.83
CA ARG A 127 -8.96 -12.48 12.91
C ARG A 127 -9.31 -13.00 14.31
N LYS A 128 -8.84 -12.33 15.38
CA LYS A 128 -9.22 -12.67 16.77
C LYS A 128 -10.72 -12.50 16.99
N ARG A 129 -11.31 -11.39 16.52
CA ARG A 129 -12.75 -11.13 16.61
C ARG A 129 -13.59 -12.16 15.85
N LEU A 130 -13.14 -12.56 14.66
CA LEU A 130 -13.83 -13.59 13.87
C LEU A 130 -13.77 -14.98 14.53
N LYS A 131 -12.64 -15.36 15.12
CA LYS A 131 -12.52 -16.61 15.88
C LYS A 131 -13.44 -16.61 17.11
N LEU A 132 -13.48 -15.50 17.84
CA LEU A 132 -14.34 -15.35 19.01
C LEU A 132 -15.84 -15.37 18.65
N ALA A 133 -16.22 -14.79 17.50
CA ALA A 133 -17.59 -14.85 16.99
C ALA A 133 -18.01 -16.25 16.52
N GLY A 134 -17.05 -17.10 16.13
CA GLY A 134 -17.29 -18.53 15.85
C GLY A 134 -17.50 -19.37 17.12
N GLU A 135 -17.15 -18.84 18.28
CA GLU A 135 -17.30 -19.46 19.60
C GLU A 135 -18.39 -18.74 20.42
N LEU A 136 -19.51 -18.43 19.77
CA LEU A 136 -20.74 -18.12 20.50
C LEU A 136 -21.29 -19.45 21.08
N PRO A 137 -21.65 -19.52 22.38
CA PRO A 137 -22.34 -20.69 22.92
C PRO A 137 -23.60 -20.95 22.07
N PRO A 138 -23.96 -22.23 21.84
CA PRO A 138 -25.14 -22.58 21.05
C PRO A 138 -26.32 -21.77 21.59
N PRO A 139 -27.13 -21.15 20.71
CA PRO A 139 -28.25 -20.34 21.15
C PRO A 139 -29.08 -21.20 22.09
N ALA A 140 -29.18 -20.75 23.35
CA ALA A 140 -29.92 -21.43 24.40
C ALA A 140 -31.25 -21.91 23.79
N ALA A 141 -31.48 -23.22 23.91
CA ALA A 141 -32.52 -23.97 23.24
C ALA A 141 -33.78 -23.11 23.05
N ARG A 142 -34.09 -22.78 21.79
CA ARG A 142 -35.41 -22.24 21.47
C ARG A 142 -36.45 -23.22 22.04
N PRO A 143 -37.46 -22.76 22.80
CA PRO A 143 -38.48 -23.64 23.32
C PRO A 143 -39.08 -24.43 22.15
N ARG A 144 -39.15 -25.76 22.31
CA ARG A 144 -39.71 -26.69 21.32
C ARG A 144 -41.02 -26.12 20.79
N ALA A 145 -41.05 -25.85 19.49
CA ALA A 145 -42.28 -25.53 18.80
C ALA A 145 -43.27 -26.69 19.04
N VAL A 146 -44.38 -26.37 19.71
CA VAL A 146 -45.51 -27.29 19.85
C VAL A 146 -45.99 -27.59 18.43
N SER A 147 -45.89 -28.86 18.04
CA SER A 147 -46.35 -29.38 16.76
C SER A 147 -47.86 -29.17 16.65
N VAL A 148 -48.27 -28.17 15.89
CA VAL A 148 -49.66 -28.00 15.45
C VAL A 148 -49.93 -29.06 14.37
N PRO A 149 -50.94 -29.92 14.51
CA PRO A 149 -51.26 -30.91 13.49
C PRO A 149 -51.72 -30.23 12.20
N ARG A 150 -51.08 -30.61 11.10
CA ARG A 150 -51.34 -30.14 9.74
C ARG A 150 -52.68 -30.71 9.23
N PRO A 151 -53.62 -29.89 8.72
CA PRO A 151 -54.83 -30.39 8.08
C PRO A 151 -54.51 -31.18 6.80
N ALA A 152 -55.29 -32.23 6.55
CA ALA A 152 -55.15 -33.14 5.42
C ALA A 152 -55.29 -32.43 4.05
N PRO A 153 -54.53 -32.85 3.02
CA PRO A 153 -54.66 -32.30 1.68
C PRO A 153 -55.93 -32.79 0.98
N ALA A 154 -56.65 -31.86 0.33
CA ALA A 154 -57.80 -32.14 -0.54
C ALA A 154 -57.38 -32.89 -1.82
N PRO A 155 -58.28 -33.71 -2.41
CA PRO A 155 -58.00 -34.51 -3.60
C PRO A 155 -57.78 -33.65 -4.86
N ARG A 156 -56.76 -34.01 -5.65
CA ARG A 156 -56.44 -33.38 -6.95
C ARG A 156 -57.44 -33.81 -8.04
N PRO A 157 -57.85 -32.90 -8.94
CA PRO A 157 -58.55 -33.27 -10.17
C PRO A 157 -57.62 -33.92 -11.20
N THR A 158 -58.18 -34.89 -11.93
CA THR A 158 -57.54 -35.72 -12.97
C THR A 158 -57.19 -34.93 -14.25
N PRO A 159 -56.10 -35.27 -14.96
CA PRO A 159 -55.77 -34.67 -16.25
C PRO A 159 -56.62 -35.24 -17.40
N PRO A 160 -57.08 -34.40 -18.37
CA PRO A 160 -57.73 -34.89 -19.58
C PRO A 160 -56.73 -35.38 -20.64
N ALA A 161 -57.30 -36.21 -21.53
CA ALA A 161 -56.66 -37.18 -22.38
C ALA A 161 -55.78 -36.67 -23.54
N VAL A 162 -54.83 -37.54 -23.88
CA VAL A 162 -53.92 -37.56 -25.03
C VAL A 162 -54.67 -37.35 -26.35
N ARG A 163 -54.18 -36.44 -27.18
CA ARG A 163 -54.53 -36.34 -28.61
C ARG A 163 -53.40 -36.91 -29.49
N PRO A 164 -53.73 -37.68 -30.55
CA PRO A 164 -52.75 -38.39 -31.36
C PRO A 164 -52.03 -37.51 -32.40
N ALA A 165 -50.83 -37.97 -32.77
CA ALA A 165 -49.91 -37.38 -33.73
C ALA A 165 -50.45 -37.41 -35.18
N VAL A 166 -50.15 -36.36 -35.94
CA VAL A 166 -50.41 -36.26 -37.39
C VAL A 166 -49.06 -36.34 -38.14
N PRO A 167 -48.89 -37.22 -39.14
CA PRO A 167 -47.68 -37.32 -39.93
C PRO A 167 -47.73 -36.47 -41.22
N GLY A 168 -46.60 -35.85 -41.55
CA GLY A 168 -46.16 -35.60 -42.93
C GLY A 168 -46.48 -34.25 -43.57
N ARG A 169 -45.45 -33.44 -43.82
CA ARG A 169 -45.14 -32.95 -45.19
C ARG A 169 -43.73 -32.35 -45.28
N PRO A 170 -42.99 -32.59 -46.38
CA PRO A 170 -41.66 -32.04 -46.61
C PRO A 170 -41.71 -30.71 -47.36
N GLY A 171 -40.70 -29.87 -47.18
CA GLY A 171 -40.30 -28.94 -48.24
C GLY A 171 -39.69 -27.62 -47.82
N VAL A 172 -38.53 -27.36 -48.46
CA VAL A 172 -38.05 -26.07 -48.95
C VAL A 172 -37.20 -25.22 -48.00
N ALA A 173 -35.88 -25.38 -48.19
CA ALA A 173 -34.85 -24.38 -47.92
C ALA A 173 -34.99 -23.17 -48.87
N PRO A 174 -34.54 -21.98 -48.47
CA PRO A 174 -34.00 -21.02 -49.42
C PRO A 174 -32.51 -20.72 -49.22
N ALA A 175 -31.84 -20.80 -50.36
CA ALA A 175 -30.55 -20.30 -50.80
C ALA A 175 -29.78 -19.29 -49.92
N ARG A 176 -28.49 -19.59 -49.77
CA ARG A 176 -27.43 -18.67 -49.31
C ARG A 176 -26.73 -18.11 -50.56
N PRO A 177 -26.80 -16.80 -50.86
CA PRO A 177 -26.09 -16.23 -52.00
C PRO A 177 -24.62 -15.93 -51.68
N GLY A 178 -23.75 -16.49 -52.50
CA GLY A 178 -22.48 -15.96 -53.01
C GLY A 178 -21.64 -14.98 -52.18
N SER A 179 -20.43 -15.43 -51.85
CA SER A 179 -19.24 -14.58 -51.69
C SER A 179 -19.00 -13.70 -52.93
N PRO A 180 -18.19 -12.64 -52.77
CA PRO A 180 -16.92 -12.68 -53.49
C PRO A 180 -15.72 -12.46 -52.56
N ALA A 181 -14.69 -13.26 -52.83
CA ALA A 181 -13.33 -13.06 -52.37
C ALA A 181 -12.71 -11.87 -53.10
N VAL A 182 -12.15 -10.89 -52.39
CA VAL A 182 -11.07 -10.03 -52.92
C VAL A 182 -10.24 -9.48 -51.74
N GLY A 183 -8.92 -9.72 -51.79
CA GLY A 183 -7.95 -8.71 -51.37
C GLY A 183 -7.25 -8.87 -50.01
N LEU A 184 -6.33 -9.84 -49.90
CA LEU A 184 -5.13 -9.65 -49.07
C LEU A 184 -4.25 -8.56 -49.70
N PRO A 185 -3.88 -7.47 -49.01
CA PRO A 185 -2.74 -6.68 -49.43
C PRO A 185 -1.45 -7.38 -49.00
N ARG A 186 -0.67 -7.68 -50.04
CA ARG A 186 0.70 -8.18 -50.04
C ARG A 186 1.60 -7.43 -49.06
N ARG A 187 2.33 -8.23 -48.31
CA ARG A 187 3.65 -7.93 -47.73
C ARG A 187 4.63 -7.54 -48.86
N PRO A 188 5.33 -6.40 -48.80
CA PRO A 188 6.58 -6.24 -49.52
C PRO A 188 7.73 -6.73 -48.63
N ALA A 189 8.44 -7.73 -49.13
CA ALA A 189 9.80 -8.04 -48.72
C ALA A 189 10.76 -7.15 -49.51
N GLY A 190 11.81 -6.65 -48.84
CA GLY A 190 13.09 -6.36 -49.49
C GLY A 190 13.38 -4.89 -49.83
N LEU A 191 13.94 -4.17 -48.86
CA LEU A 191 15.05 -3.21 -49.05
C LEU A 191 15.92 -3.39 -47.79
N ALA A 192 16.95 -4.24 -47.82
CA ALA A 192 18.28 -3.93 -48.36
C ALA A 192 18.86 -2.64 -47.75
N GLY A 193 19.67 -2.83 -46.70
CA GLY A 193 20.87 -2.05 -46.41
C GLY A 193 20.72 -0.57 -46.10
N SER A 194 20.82 -0.22 -44.81
CA SER A 194 21.72 0.87 -44.42
C SER A 194 22.22 0.68 -42.98
N PRO A 195 23.52 0.93 -42.74
CA PRO A 195 24.23 0.44 -41.58
C PRO A 195 24.01 1.29 -40.32
N VAL A 196 24.12 0.58 -39.20
CA VAL A 196 24.33 1.12 -37.85
C VAL A 196 25.52 2.09 -37.85
N ALA A 197 25.25 3.38 -37.73
CA ALA A 197 26.25 4.35 -37.33
C ALA A 197 26.33 4.36 -35.79
N ARG A 198 27.36 3.67 -35.27
CA ARG A 198 27.89 3.92 -33.92
C ARG A 198 28.23 5.41 -33.76
N PRO A 199 27.89 6.06 -32.64
CA PRO A 199 28.64 7.22 -32.20
C PRO A 199 30.03 6.75 -31.76
N ALA A 200 31.04 7.09 -32.56
CA ALA A 200 32.43 6.95 -32.16
C ALA A 200 32.72 7.93 -31.02
N VAL A 201 33.12 7.38 -29.87
CA VAL A 201 33.83 8.09 -28.81
C VAL A 201 35.13 8.63 -29.42
N ARG A 202 35.25 9.96 -29.50
CA ARG A 202 36.53 10.61 -29.77
C ARG A 202 36.91 11.46 -28.56
N PRO A 203 38.05 11.17 -27.88
CA PRO A 203 38.56 12.05 -26.84
C PRO A 203 39.23 13.25 -27.51
N ALA A 204 38.63 14.44 -27.37
CA ALA A 204 39.30 15.69 -27.69
C ALA A 204 40.13 16.13 -26.48
N GLN A 205 41.43 16.00 -26.63
CA GLN A 205 42.45 16.64 -25.82
C GLN A 205 42.22 18.15 -25.73
N GLY A 206 42.49 18.71 -24.56
CA GLY A 206 43.15 20.01 -24.41
C GLY A 206 42.35 21.24 -24.78
N GLN A 207 41.43 21.66 -23.91
CA GLN A 207 41.16 23.09 -23.74
C GLN A 207 41.41 23.51 -22.29
N LYS A 208 42.45 24.32 -22.17
CA LYS A 208 42.95 25.00 -20.98
C LYS A 208 41.93 26.09 -20.59
N PRO A 209 41.50 26.20 -19.31
CA PRO A 209 40.57 27.24 -18.91
C PRO A 209 41.27 28.61 -18.88
N PRO A 210 40.64 29.70 -19.38
CA PRO A 210 41.16 31.04 -19.20
C PRO A 210 40.93 31.54 -17.77
N ALA A 211 41.86 32.41 -17.37
CA ALA A 211 42.08 32.88 -16.02
C ALA A 211 40.92 33.68 -15.41
N ARG A 212 40.78 33.50 -14.10
CA ARG A 212 40.12 34.40 -13.14
C ARG A 212 40.55 35.86 -13.33
N PRO A 213 39.60 36.80 -13.28
CA PRO A 213 39.84 38.12 -12.68
C PRO A 213 39.40 38.10 -11.22
N GLY A 214 40.30 38.55 -10.35
CA GLY A 214 40.03 38.73 -8.93
C GLY A 214 38.99 39.82 -8.67
N GLY A 215 38.13 39.57 -7.70
CA GLY A 215 37.25 40.55 -7.10
C GLY A 215 37.14 40.23 -5.61
N ALA A 216 38.02 40.84 -4.83
CA ALA A 216 37.92 40.86 -3.38
C ALA A 216 36.71 41.70 -2.98
N GLN A 217 35.68 41.07 -2.42
CA GLN A 217 34.68 41.77 -1.62
C GLN A 217 34.77 41.31 -0.17
N LYS A 218 35.24 42.26 0.64
CA LYS A 218 35.33 42.25 2.10
C LYS A 218 33.92 42.13 2.69
N PRO A 219 33.70 41.35 3.75
CA PRO A 219 32.42 41.30 4.43
C PRO A 219 32.19 42.60 5.21
N ALA A 220 31.10 43.31 4.90
CA ALA A 220 30.61 44.42 5.70
C ALA A 220 29.84 43.90 6.90
N SER A 221 30.36 44.22 8.09
CA SER A 221 29.73 44.06 9.38
C SER A 221 28.35 44.73 9.42
N ARG A 222 27.30 43.98 9.77
CA ARG A 222 26.00 44.55 10.17
C ARG A 222 25.65 44.07 11.58
N PRO A 223 25.77 44.94 12.61
CA PRO A 223 25.24 44.68 13.94
C PRO A 223 23.74 45.00 13.95
N GLY A 224 22.93 44.11 14.53
CA GLY A 224 21.49 44.33 14.64
C GLY A 224 20.75 43.16 15.26
N GLN A 225 21.18 42.69 16.42
CA GLN A 225 20.36 41.84 17.29
C GLN A 225 19.19 42.69 17.80
N GLN A 226 17.96 42.38 17.37
CA GLN A 226 16.77 42.81 18.10
C GLN A 226 16.44 41.74 19.14
N LYS A 227 16.78 42.03 20.40
CA LYS A 227 16.22 41.35 21.57
C LYS A 227 14.87 41.99 21.94
N PRO A 228 13.95 41.21 22.53
CA PRO A 228 12.60 41.65 22.88
C PRO A 228 12.61 42.63 24.06
N VAL A 229 11.81 43.69 23.94
CA VAL A 229 11.58 44.68 24.99
C VAL A 229 10.63 44.10 26.04
N SER A 230 11.14 43.94 27.25
CA SER A 230 10.38 43.70 28.47
C SER A 230 9.62 44.96 28.88
N ARG A 231 8.35 44.83 29.22
CA ARG A 231 7.52 45.91 29.78
C ARG A 231 7.44 45.76 31.31
N PRO A 232 7.82 46.77 32.12
CA PRO A 232 7.61 46.77 33.56
C PRO A 232 6.15 47.15 33.92
N GLY A 233 5.74 46.68 35.10
CA GLY A 233 4.35 46.57 35.51
C GLY A 233 3.67 47.83 36.04
N GLN A 234 2.37 47.67 36.31
CA GLN A 234 1.65 48.41 37.33
C GLN A 234 0.88 47.43 38.20
N ALA A 235 1.01 47.67 39.50
CA ALA A 235 0.46 46.90 40.59
C ALA A 235 -0.94 47.39 40.95
N HIS A 236 -1.83 46.45 41.29
CA HIS A 236 -2.90 46.72 42.25
C HIS A 236 -2.90 45.61 43.32
N LYS A 237 -2.91 46.06 44.57
CA LYS A 237 -2.87 45.30 45.82
C LYS A 237 -4.25 44.70 46.18
N PRO A 238 -4.31 43.80 47.18
CA PRO A 238 -5.33 42.76 47.32
C PRO A 238 -6.42 43.06 48.37
N ALA A 239 -7.45 42.20 48.39
CA ALA A 239 -8.35 42.04 49.53
C ALA A 239 -8.54 40.54 49.86
N SER A 240 -8.09 40.19 51.06
CA SER A 240 -8.73 39.34 52.09
C SER A 240 -9.14 37.87 51.83
N ARG A 241 -8.48 36.99 52.62
CA ARG A 241 -8.83 35.64 53.14
C ARG A 241 -10.22 35.59 53.85
N PRO A 242 -10.73 34.44 54.40
CA PRO A 242 -10.12 33.13 54.73
C PRO A 242 -10.94 31.92 54.21
N GLY A 243 -10.64 30.63 54.33
CA GLY A 243 -9.70 29.78 55.08
C GLY A 243 -10.17 28.32 54.85
N GLY A 244 -9.30 27.31 55.01
CA GLY A 244 -9.71 25.91 54.88
C GLY A 244 -8.52 24.95 54.86
N GLN A 245 -8.33 24.23 55.96
CA GLN A 245 -7.28 23.24 56.20
C GLN A 245 -7.50 21.95 55.39
N GLY A 246 -6.42 21.24 55.05
CA GLY A 246 -6.48 19.90 54.48
C GLY A 246 -5.11 19.27 54.26
N SER A 247 -4.65 18.51 55.25
CA SER A 247 -3.41 17.70 55.26
C SER A 247 -3.51 16.43 54.41
N ALA A 248 -2.40 16.04 53.73
CA ALA A 248 -1.88 14.66 53.58
C ALA A 248 -0.71 14.65 52.56
N LYS A 249 0.57 14.50 52.96
CA LYS A 249 1.36 13.26 53.10
C LYS A 249 1.17 12.24 51.97
N GLY A 250 2.24 11.90 51.23
CA GLY A 250 2.29 10.59 50.54
C GLY A 250 3.26 10.37 49.37
N LYS A 251 4.57 10.39 49.64
CA LYS A 251 5.64 9.54 49.04
C LYS A 251 5.74 9.34 47.50
N SER A 252 6.81 9.94 46.98
CA SER A 252 7.50 9.62 45.74
C SER A 252 8.42 8.40 45.93
N SER A 253 8.40 7.44 44.99
CA SER A 253 9.40 6.37 44.88
C SER A 253 9.58 5.98 43.41
N ARG A 254 10.65 6.50 42.78
CA ARG A 254 11.24 6.02 41.53
C ARG A 254 12.18 4.85 41.82
N PRO A 255 12.20 3.77 41.02
CA PRO A 255 13.24 2.75 41.09
C PRO A 255 14.48 3.12 40.23
N PRO A 256 15.69 2.64 40.61
CA PRO A 256 16.95 3.04 39.97
C PRO A 256 17.35 2.17 38.77
N THR A 257 17.98 2.84 37.81
CA THR A 257 18.64 2.31 36.62
C THR A 257 19.92 1.54 37.00
N LYS A 258 20.03 0.26 36.57
CA LYS A 258 21.28 -0.52 36.66
C LYS A 258 22.08 -0.37 35.37
N GLN A 259 23.28 0.22 35.47
CA GLN A 259 24.33 0.15 34.46
C GLN A 259 24.99 -1.24 34.46
N PRO A 260 25.27 -1.86 33.31
CA PRO A 260 26.12 -3.04 33.22
C PRO A 260 27.61 -2.67 33.19
N GLN A 261 28.37 -3.34 34.04
CA GLN A 261 29.82 -3.22 34.20
C GLN A 261 30.57 -3.89 33.05
N ARG A 262 31.68 -3.27 32.65
CA ARG A 262 32.60 -3.67 31.59
C ARG A 262 33.62 -4.69 32.14
N PRO A 263 33.82 -5.87 31.55
CA PRO A 263 34.86 -6.79 32.00
C PRO A 263 36.24 -6.39 31.44
N THR A 264 37.21 -6.25 32.34
CA THR A 264 38.64 -6.19 32.06
C THR A 264 39.21 -7.60 31.99
N THR A 265 39.83 -8.00 30.88
CA THR A 265 40.72 -9.17 30.82
C THR A 265 42.11 -8.75 30.38
N LYS A 266 43.05 -8.91 31.31
CA LYS A 266 44.50 -8.88 31.13
C LYS A 266 44.94 -9.99 30.17
N GLY A 267 46.03 -9.71 29.44
CA GLY A 267 46.51 -10.53 28.35
C GLY A 267 47.26 -11.81 28.73
N LYS A 268 47.61 -12.55 27.68
CA LYS A 268 48.64 -13.59 27.71
C LYS A 268 49.32 -13.65 26.34
N THR A 269 50.49 -13.04 26.27
CA THR A 269 51.46 -13.20 25.19
C THR A 269 52.07 -14.60 25.32
N LYS A 270 52.04 -15.43 24.28
CA LYS A 270 52.93 -16.58 24.17
C LYS A 270 53.42 -16.69 22.73
N ALA A 271 54.73 -16.53 22.61
CA ALA A 271 55.52 -16.78 21.42
C ALA A 271 55.43 -18.24 21.00
N GLN A 272 55.44 -18.49 19.69
CA GLN A 272 55.86 -19.76 19.14
C GLN A 272 56.74 -19.49 17.92
N ARG A 273 58.04 -19.63 18.15
CA ARG A 273 59.02 -19.98 17.12
C ARG A 273 58.97 -21.51 16.98
N GLY A 274 59.02 -21.97 15.74
CA GLY A 274 59.17 -23.35 15.30
C GLY A 274 59.27 -23.29 13.81
#